data_AF-A0AAU4TYI1-F1
#
_entry.id   AF-A0AAU4TYI1-F1
#
_cell.length_a   1.000
_cell.length_b   1.000
_cell.length_c   1.000
_cell.angle_alpha   90.00
_cell.angle_beta   90.00
_cell.angle_gamma   90.00
#
_symmetry.space_group_name_H-M   'P 1'
#
loop_
_entity.id
_entity.type
_entity.pdbx_description
1 polymer ?
#
loop_
_entity_poly.entity_id
_entity_poly.type
_entity_poly.pdbx_seq_one_letter_code
_entity_poly.pdbx_strand_id
1 'polypeptide(L)'
;MLGTLRRALRPAHLRIPARRFAAGIAELPPTAREAFGTDVTAGEAIAYNRVRVATATAVALYRSGHTLPLSDDDLDDAVLALDFPYSAPSTETRASIRAALAVLDADYTVTVTR
;
A
#
# COMPACT_ATOMS: atom_id res chain seq x y z
N MET A 1 17.26 -17.60 53.69
CA MET A 1 17.22 -18.14 52.32
C MET A 1 16.21 -17.33 51.52
N LEU A 2 16.67 -16.36 50.73
CA LEU A 2 15.85 -15.45 49.92
C LEU A 2 16.05 -15.80 48.44
N GLY A 3 15.20 -16.69 47.93
CA GLY A 3 15.21 -17.13 46.54
C GLY A 3 14.43 -16.19 45.63
N THR A 4 15.15 -15.23 45.03
CA THR A 4 14.98 -14.69 43.67
C THR A 4 13.66 -14.97 42.92
N LEU A 5 12.62 -14.19 43.21
CA LEU A 5 11.46 -13.97 42.32
C LEU A 5 11.72 -12.78 41.39
N ARG A 6 12.65 -12.92 40.45
CA ARG A 6 12.78 -12.03 39.29
C ARG A 6 12.92 -12.88 38.04
N ARG A 7 11.81 -13.49 37.61
CA ARG A 7 11.73 -14.12 36.29
C ARG A 7 10.71 -13.35 35.46
N ALA A 8 11.26 -12.38 34.74
CA ALA A 8 10.82 -11.88 33.45
C ALA A 8 9.30 -11.70 33.25
N LEU A 9 8.83 -10.48 33.52
CA LEU A 9 7.77 -9.87 32.72
C LEU A 9 8.30 -9.77 31.27
N ARG A 10 8.22 -10.86 30.50
CA ARG A 10 8.31 -10.76 29.05
C ARG A 10 7.03 -10.06 28.61
N PRO A 11 7.09 -8.92 27.91
CA PRO A 11 5.92 -8.44 27.21
C PRO A 11 5.53 -9.55 26.25
N ALA A 12 4.37 -10.15 26.48
CA ALA A 12 3.71 -10.93 25.46
C ALA A 12 3.51 -9.95 24.31
N HIS A 13 4.38 -10.02 23.30
CA HIS A 13 4.11 -9.44 22.00
C HIS A 13 2.82 -10.12 21.54
N LEU A 14 1.69 -9.48 21.86
CA LEU A 14 0.42 -9.66 21.18
C LEU A 14 0.76 -9.44 19.72
N ARG A 15 1.11 -10.54 19.02
CA ARG A 15 1.01 -10.64 17.58
C ARG A 15 -0.47 -10.51 17.30
N ILE A 16 -0.94 -9.27 17.28
CA ILE A 16 -2.11 -8.89 16.53
C ILE A 16 -1.83 -9.49 15.16
N PRO A 17 -2.67 -10.41 14.66
CA PRO A 17 -2.48 -10.93 13.31
C PRO A 17 -2.38 -9.69 12.43
N ALA A 18 -1.25 -9.55 11.73
CA ALA A 18 -1.04 -8.49 10.75
C ALA A 18 -2.37 -8.34 10.03
N ARG A 19 -2.97 -7.14 10.08
CA ARG A 19 -4.15 -6.83 9.27
C ARG A 19 -3.72 -7.19 7.85
N ARG A 20 -4.05 -8.41 7.43
CA ARG A 20 -3.84 -8.85 6.04
C ARG A 20 -4.54 -7.76 5.24
N PHE A 21 -3.87 -7.23 4.23
CA PHE A 21 -4.42 -6.24 3.31
C PHE A 21 -5.75 -6.80 2.75
N ALA A 22 -6.84 -6.57 3.49
CA ALA A 22 -8.11 -7.27 3.30
C ALA A 22 -9.08 -6.42 2.49
N ALA A 23 -8.71 -5.17 2.22
CA ALA A 23 -9.39 -4.30 1.28
C ALA A 23 -8.73 -4.45 -0.10
N GLY A 24 -8.92 -5.61 -0.74
CA GLY A 24 -8.67 -5.72 -2.17
C GLY A 24 -9.50 -4.66 -2.89
N ILE A 25 -8.95 -4.03 -3.92
CA ILE A 25 -9.75 -3.18 -4.79
C ILE A 25 -10.62 -4.12 -5.61
N ALA A 26 -11.95 -3.99 -5.48
CA ALA A 26 -12.91 -4.87 -6.16
C ALA A 26 -12.68 -4.97 -7.67
N GLU A 27 -12.16 -3.88 -8.27
CA GLU A 27 -11.73 -3.83 -9.65
C GLU A 27 -10.52 -2.90 -9.76
N LEU A 28 -9.38 -3.41 -10.24
CA LEU A 28 -8.22 -2.57 -10.49
C LEU A 28 -8.57 -1.48 -11.52
N PRO A 29 -8.06 -0.25 -11.39
CA PRO A 29 -8.31 0.77 -12.40
C PRO A 29 -7.77 0.32 -13.77
N PRO A 30 -8.34 0.84 -14.88
CA PRO A 30 -8.00 0.39 -16.23
C PRO A 30 -6.53 0.64 -16.56
N THR A 31 -5.91 -0.20 -17.39
CA THR A 31 -4.54 0.03 -17.85
C THR A 31 -4.45 1.22 -18.81
N ALA A 32 -3.24 1.75 -19.05
CA ALA A 32 -3.05 2.84 -20.02
C ALA A 32 -3.60 2.49 -21.41
N ARG A 33 -3.48 1.21 -21.83
CA ARG A 33 -4.00 0.73 -23.11
C ARG A 33 -5.53 0.73 -23.15
N GLU A 34 -6.17 0.38 -22.03
CA GLU A 34 -7.63 0.44 -21.90
C GLU A 34 -8.14 1.87 -21.83
N ALA A 35 -7.43 2.76 -21.13
CA ALA A 35 -7.82 4.15 -20.92
C ALA A 35 -7.59 5.04 -22.16
N PHE A 36 -6.48 4.84 -22.88
CA PHE A 36 -6.03 5.72 -23.96
C PHE A 36 -5.95 5.05 -25.34
N GLY A 37 -6.22 3.75 -25.43
CA GLY A 37 -6.12 3.01 -26.69
C GLY A 37 -4.67 2.83 -27.16
N THR A 38 -4.48 2.83 -28.48
CA THR A 38 -3.18 2.56 -29.12
C THR A 38 -2.35 3.80 -29.44
N ASP A 39 -2.94 4.99 -29.33
CA ASP A 39 -2.31 6.25 -29.75
C ASP A 39 -1.49 6.92 -28.64
N VAL A 40 -1.44 6.29 -27.46
CA VAL A 40 -0.67 6.77 -26.30
C VAL A 40 0.82 6.54 -26.51
N THR A 41 1.63 7.54 -26.15
CA THR A 41 3.09 7.37 -26.19
C THR A 41 3.54 6.39 -25.12
N ALA A 42 4.69 5.72 -25.34
CA ALA A 42 5.25 4.82 -24.34
C ALA A 42 5.48 5.51 -22.99
N GLY A 43 5.92 6.77 -23.01
CA GLY A 43 6.15 7.57 -21.80
C GLY A 43 4.87 7.82 -21.01
N GLU A 44 3.79 8.23 -21.69
CA GLU A 44 2.48 8.43 -21.06
C GLU A 44 1.91 7.12 -20.53
N ALA A 45 2.04 6.02 -21.27
CA ALA A 45 1.57 4.72 -20.83
C ALA A 45 2.30 4.23 -19.57
N ILE A 46 3.63 4.42 -19.51
CA ILE A 46 4.44 4.10 -18.32
C ILE A 46 4.04 4.98 -17.14
N ALA A 47 3.93 6.29 -17.35
CA ALA A 47 3.55 7.23 -16.30
C ALA A 47 2.16 6.93 -15.75
N TYR A 48 1.18 6.70 -16.62
CA TYR A 48 -0.17 6.35 -16.22
C TYR A 48 -0.21 5.04 -15.45
N ASN A 49 0.40 3.97 -15.97
CA ASN A 49 0.40 2.68 -15.29
C ASN A 49 1.09 2.75 -13.91
N ARG A 50 2.14 3.55 -13.76
CA ARG A 50 2.78 3.81 -12.46
C ARG A 50 1.81 4.48 -11.49
N VAL A 51 1.18 5.58 -11.91
CA VAL A 51 0.24 6.32 -11.07
C VAL A 51 -0.95 5.44 -10.71
N ARG A 52 -1.46 4.67 -11.68
CA ARG A 52 -2.52 3.68 -11.50
C ARG A 52 -2.21 2.70 -10.36
N VAL A 53 -1.03 2.06 -10.40
CA VAL A 53 -0.58 1.14 -9.34
C VAL A 53 -0.44 1.89 -8.01
N ALA A 54 0.16 3.09 -8.05
CA ALA A 54 0.44 3.85 -6.85
C ALA A 54 -0.82 4.28 -6.10
N THR A 55 -1.79 4.87 -6.82
CA THR A 55 -3.06 5.34 -6.24
C THR A 55 -3.90 4.19 -5.73
N ALA A 56 -3.99 3.10 -6.51
CA ALA A 56 -4.66 1.87 -6.09
C ALA A 56 -4.10 1.35 -4.76
N THR A 57 -2.78 1.20 -4.69
CA THR A 57 -2.09 0.72 -3.48
C THR A 57 -2.30 1.66 -2.30
N ALA A 58 -2.17 2.97 -2.50
CA ALA A 58 -2.41 3.96 -1.46
C ALA A 58 -3.86 3.90 -0.90
N VAL A 59 -4.86 3.75 -1.77
CA VAL A 59 -6.26 3.59 -1.33
C VAL A 59 -6.46 2.31 -0.52
N ALA A 60 -5.86 1.20 -0.94
CA ALA A 60 -5.93 -0.07 -0.21
C ALA A 60 -5.26 0.02 1.17
N LEU A 61 -4.09 0.66 1.23
CA LEU A 61 -3.36 0.95 2.47
C LEU A 61 -4.19 1.81 3.42
N TYR A 62 -4.75 2.92 2.91
CA TYR A 62 -5.58 3.84 3.67
C TYR A 62 -6.83 3.14 4.23
N ARG A 63 -7.56 2.38 3.40
CA ARG A 63 -8.72 1.57 3.83
C ARG A 63 -8.36 0.55 4.92
N SER A 64 -7.15 0.01 4.85
CA SER A 64 -6.61 -0.94 5.83
C SER A 64 -6.09 -0.25 7.11
N GLY A 65 -6.07 1.08 7.13
CA GLY A 65 -5.66 1.91 8.26
C GLY A 65 -4.15 2.06 8.40
N HIS A 66 -3.39 1.87 7.33
CA HIS A 66 -1.96 2.19 7.30
C HIS A 66 -1.77 3.69 7.05
N THR A 67 -0.82 4.28 7.77
CA THR A 67 -0.39 5.67 7.60
C THR A 67 1.12 5.69 7.41
N LEU A 68 1.66 6.81 6.92
CA LEU A 68 3.11 6.99 6.86
C LEU A 68 3.74 7.08 8.27
N PRO A 69 5.02 6.70 8.45
CA PRO A 69 5.94 6.17 7.44
C PRO A 69 5.75 4.67 7.16
N LEU A 70 5.93 4.26 5.90
CA LEU A 70 5.95 2.85 5.46
C LEU A 70 7.34 2.49 4.90
N SER A 71 7.83 1.29 5.24
CA SER A 71 9.08 0.77 4.70
C SER A 71 8.93 0.40 3.22
N ASP A 72 10.05 0.28 2.50
CA ASP A 72 9.99 -0.20 1.11
C ASP A 72 9.43 -1.63 1.03
N ASP A 73 9.76 -2.51 1.98
CA ASP A 73 9.24 -3.87 2.04
C ASP A 73 7.72 -3.91 2.23
N ASP A 74 7.16 -3.05 3.11
CA ASP A 74 5.71 -2.94 3.29
C ASP A 74 4.99 -2.48 2.01
N LEU A 75 5.64 -1.60 1.23
CA LEU A 75 5.10 -1.12 -0.04
C LEU A 75 5.15 -2.21 -1.11
N ASP A 76 6.24 -2.97 -1.16
CA ASP A 76 6.40 -4.09 -2.07
C ASP A 76 5.33 -5.16 -1.76
N ASP A 77 5.13 -5.52 -0.48
CA ASP A 77 4.08 -6.44 -0.03
C ASP A 77 2.67 -5.94 -0.35
N ALA A 78 2.41 -4.64 -0.18
CA ALA A 78 1.10 -4.05 -0.48
C ALA A 78 0.79 -4.06 -1.98
N VAL A 79 1.78 -3.82 -2.85
CA VAL A 79 1.61 -3.92 -4.31
C VAL A 79 1.37 -5.37 -4.73
N LEU A 80 2.12 -6.32 -4.15
CA LEU A 80 1.95 -7.75 -4.42
C LEU A 80 0.56 -8.25 -4.00
N ALA A 81 0.04 -7.77 -2.87
CA ALA A 81 -1.28 -8.16 -2.39
C ALA A 81 -2.45 -7.71 -3.29
N LEU A 82 -2.21 -6.78 -4.22
CA LEU A 82 -3.21 -6.30 -5.18
C LEU A 82 -3.15 -7.00 -6.53
N ASP A 83 -2.35 -8.06 -6.66
CA ASP A 83 -2.21 -8.87 -7.88
C ASP A 83 -1.90 -8.04 -9.14
N PHE A 84 -1.20 -6.91 -8.98
CA PHE A 84 -0.73 -6.15 -10.13
C PHE A 84 0.27 -7.01 -10.93
N PRO A 85 0.14 -7.07 -12.27
CA PRO A 85 0.91 -7.99 -13.10
C PRO A 85 2.35 -7.50 -13.34
N TYR A 86 3.15 -7.20 -12.31
CA TYR A 86 4.58 -6.85 -12.45
C TYR A 86 5.38 -7.17 -11.17
N SER A 87 6.70 -7.35 -11.35
CA SER A 87 7.70 -7.47 -10.28
C SER A 87 7.78 -6.22 -9.38
N ALA A 88 8.52 -6.34 -8.27
CA ALA A 88 8.67 -5.33 -7.21
C ALA A 88 8.62 -3.86 -7.72
N PRO A 89 7.83 -2.98 -7.08
CA PRO A 89 7.63 -1.63 -7.55
C PRO A 89 8.95 -0.87 -7.61
N SER A 90 9.11 -0.06 -8.67
CA SER A 90 10.29 0.81 -8.82
C SER A 90 10.34 1.87 -7.71
N THR A 91 11.50 2.49 -7.50
CA THR A 91 11.65 3.61 -6.56
C THR A 91 10.64 4.73 -6.84
N GLU A 92 10.38 5.06 -8.11
CA GLU A 92 9.39 6.07 -8.48
C GLU A 92 7.96 5.64 -8.13
N THR A 93 7.66 4.34 -8.26
CA THR A 93 6.34 3.79 -7.90
C THR A 93 6.15 3.85 -6.39
N ARG A 94 7.15 3.45 -5.58
CA ARG A 94 7.11 3.58 -4.11
C ARG A 94 6.94 5.03 -3.67
N ALA A 95 7.70 5.95 -4.28
CA ALA A 95 7.56 7.38 -4.00
C ALA A 95 6.15 7.90 -4.33
N SER A 96 5.57 7.44 -5.44
CA SER A 96 4.20 7.79 -5.84
C SER A 96 3.16 7.23 -4.87
N ILE A 97 3.34 6.01 -4.35
CA ILE A 97 2.44 5.43 -3.33
C ILE A 97 2.46 6.29 -2.07
N ARG A 98 3.66 6.65 -1.58
CA ARG A 98 3.81 7.51 -0.41
C ARG A 98 3.14 8.87 -0.61
N ALA A 99 3.34 9.49 -1.78
CA ALA A 99 2.72 10.77 -2.10
C ALA A 99 1.18 10.67 -2.12
N ALA A 100 0.63 9.64 -2.77
CA ALA A 100 -0.81 9.42 -2.81
C ALA A 100 -1.40 9.15 -1.42
N LEU A 101 -0.72 8.34 -0.59
CA LEU A 101 -1.15 8.06 0.78
C LEU A 101 -1.11 9.33 1.64
N ALA A 102 -0.07 10.16 1.51
CA ALA A 102 0.02 11.43 2.22
C ALA A 102 -1.14 12.38 1.88
N VAL A 103 -1.61 12.37 0.62
CA VAL A 103 -2.79 13.14 0.21
C VAL A 103 -4.05 12.62 0.91
N LEU A 104 -4.24 11.30 0.95
CA LEU A 104 -5.39 10.68 1.64
C LEU A 104 -5.37 10.94 3.15
N ASP A 105 -4.19 10.90 3.77
CA ASP A 105 -4.01 11.19 5.21
C ASP A 105 -4.28 12.67 5.53
N ALA A 106 -4.01 13.58 4.60
CA ALA A 106 -4.22 15.02 4.77
C ALA A 106 -5.68 15.47 4.57
N ASP A 107 -6.47 14.72 3.79
CA ASP A 107 -7.86 15.08 3.48
C ASP A 107 -8.86 14.39 4.42
N TYR A 108 -9.35 15.15 5.40
CA TYR A 108 -10.36 14.70 6.36
C TYR A 108 -11.73 14.40 5.74
N THR A 109 -11.97 14.82 4.49
CA THR A 109 -13.25 14.58 3.78
C THR A 109 -13.25 13.27 3.00
N VAL A 110 -12.08 12.66 2.77
CA VAL A 110 -11.95 11.39 2.05
C VAL A 110 -12.30 10.23 2.98
N THR A 111 -13.59 10.00 3.18
CA THR A 111 -14.08 8.72 3.71
C THR A 111 -14.11 7.69 2.60
N VAL A 112 -13.04 6.90 2.49
CA VAL A 112 -13.07 5.74 1.61
C VAL A 112 -13.94 4.67 2.26
N THR A 113 -15.16 4.50 1.76
CA THR A 113 -16.07 3.44 2.23
C THR A 113 -15.43 2.07 2.03
N ARG A 114 -15.55 1.22 3.07
CA ARG A 114 -15.09 -0.17 3.09
C ARG A 114 -15.90 -1.05 2.15
#